data_AF-A0A0S8H2D9-F1
#
_entry.id   AF-A0A0S8H2D9-F1
#
_cell.length_a   1.000
_cell.length_b   1.000
_cell.length_c   1.000
_cell.angle_alpha   90.00
_cell.angle_beta   90.00
_cell.angle_gamma   90.00
#
_symmetry.space_group_name_H-M   'P 1'
#
loop_
_entity.id
_entity.type
_entity.pdbx_description
1 polymer ?
#
loop_
_entity_poly.entity_id
_entity_poly.type
_entity_poly.pdbx_seq_one_letter_code
_entity_poly.pdbx_strand_id
1 'polypeptide(L)'
;DSSGDVYVIGTYNEEEDGCEAYATLKYRNADGHQLWAQIYESGLVYNTSRDMVVDSQGNVYVSGTIYDDPNSEENGDISLVKYDTNGNQLWNEIYDGPENKWDTSGDIALGPDGSVYVTGNSKKDNFDYVTIKYDSSWNKEWDVFYNGPGNGHDTGSEIVVDPSGSVYVSGWSIGDTTGDDYCTIKYSHPLEIMEAEAIKEAISDLPDEAFSKPADNRRKNLMKWLDEVIEQIQKKNFQKAIQRLENILKKMDGYFGGNLKNDWITDQAAQEEIYPMVLSLINSLESLQ
;
A
#
# COMPACT_ATOMS: atom_id res chain seq x y z
N ASP A 1 11.34 13.64 12.69
CA ASP A 1 11.88 12.26 12.61
C ASP A 1 12.06 11.70 14.03
N SER A 2 12.77 10.58 14.19
CA SER A 2 13.09 9.97 15.49
C SER A 2 14.01 10.81 16.38
N SER A 3 14.71 11.80 15.83
CA SER A 3 15.50 12.78 16.60
C SER A 3 14.66 14.00 17.04
N GLY A 4 13.40 14.04 16.62
CA GLY A 4 12.48 15.15 16.83
C GLY A 4 12.63 16.30 15.85
N ASP A 5 13.50 16.17 14.83
CA ASP A 5 13.66 17.20 13.79
C ASP A 5 12.38 17.32 12.97
N VAL A 6 12.11 18.54 12.50
CA VAL A 6 10.85 18.92 11.84
C VAL A 6 11.09 19.01 10.34
N TYR A 7 10.14 18.47 9.56
CA TYR A 7 10.10 18.66 8.11
C TYR A 7 8.97 19.61 7.75
N VAL A 8 9.20 20.45 6.74
CA VAL A 8 8.24 21.42 6.22
C VAL A 8 8.20 21.28 4.71
N ILE A 9 7.00 21.20 4.15
CA ILE A 9 6.77 21.34 2.72
C ILE A 9 6.04 22.65 2.44
N GLY A 10 6.21 23.16 1.24
CA GLY A 10 5.43 24.27 0.74
C GLY A 10 5.75 24.57 -0.70
N THR A 11 5.12 25.62 -1.20
CA THR A 11 5.38 26.13 -2.55
C THR A 11 6.48 27.18 -2.49
N TYR A 12 7.46 27.05 -3.38
CA TYR A 12 8.48 28.05 -3.64
C TYR A 12 8.19 28.76 -4.96
N ASN A 13 8.13 30.09 -4.92
CA ASN A 13 7.86 30.92 -6.09
C ASN A 13 9.16 31.57 -6.55
N GLU A 14 9.59 31.27 -7.77
CA GLU A 14 10.68 32.02 -8.40
C GLU A 14 10.15 33.33 -8.98
N GLU A 15 10.63 34.46 -8.44
CA GLU A 15 10.10 35.80 -8.72
C GLU A 15 10.19 36.22 -10.21
N GLU A 16 11.03 35.59 -11.04
CA GLU A 16 11.28 36.03 -12.42
C GLU A 16 10.37 35.39 -13.48
N ASP A 17 9.93 34.13 -13.30
CA ASP A 17 9.14 33.40 -14.30
C ASP A 17 7.73 32.98 -13.81
N GLY A 18 7.44 33.15 -12.52
CA GLY A 18 6.14 32.80 -11.93
C GLY A 18 5.92 31.29 -11.79
N CYS A 19 6.97 30.49 -11.98
CA CYS A 19 6.94 29.06 -11.78
C CYS A 19 6.91 28.71 -10.28
N GLU A 20 6.06 27.76 -9.93
CA GLU A 20 5.92 27.25 -8.56
C GLU A 20 6.64 25.90 -8.45
N ALA A 21 7.46 25.70 -7.42
CA ALA A 21 8.21 24.46 -7.17
C ALA A 21 7.92 23.89 -5.77
N TYR A 22 8.16 22.59 -5.55
CA TYR A 22 8.09 22.05 -4.18
C TYR A 22 9.30 22.51 -3.40
N ALA A 23 9.10 23.07 -2.22
CA ALA A 23 10.14 23.18 -1.22
C ALA A 23 9.95 22.09 -0.18
N THR A 24 11.00 21.32 0.09
CA THR A 24 11.07 20.43 1.25
C THR A 24 12.24 20.87 2.12
N LEU A 25 11.97 21.15 3.39
CA LEU A 25 12.96 21.66 4.34
C LEU A 25 13.00 20.78 5.58
N LYS A 26 14.19 20.65 6.17
CA LYS A 26 14.37 20.02 7.48
C LYS A 26 14.99 21.01 8.46
N TYR A 27 14.42 21.08 9.65
CA TYR A 27 14.86 21.94 10.75
C TYR A 27 15.21 21.10 11.98
N ARG A 28 16.32 21.47 12.62
CA ARG A 28 16.77 20.85 13.87
C ARG A 28 15.81 21.19 15.01
N ASN A 29 15.37 20.18 15.74
CA ASN A 29 14.45 20.35 16.87
C ASN A 29 14.98 21.32 17.94
N ALA A 30 16.25 21.18 18.29
CA ALA A 30 16.84 21.82 19.45
C ALA A 30 16.83 23.37 19.40
N ASP A 31 16.89 23.94 18.19
CA ASP A 31 17.08 25.38 17.99
C ASP A 31 16.45 25.95 16.71
N GLY A 32 15.75 25.13 15.92
CA GLY A 32 15.14 25.55 14.66
C GLY A 32 16.14 25.87 13.56
N HIS A 33 17.40 25.43 13.68
CA HIS A 33 18.37 25.62 12.62
C HIS A 33 18.01 24.77 11.38
N GLN A 34 17.98 25.37 10.19
CA GLN A 34 17.76 24.64 8.96
C GLN A 34 18.93 23.67 8.72
N LEU A 35 18.62 22.38 8.63
CA LEU A 35 19.58 21.32 8.33
C LEU A 35 19.78 21.18 6.82
N TRP A 36 18.69 21.19 6.06
CA TRP A 36 18.71 21.21 4.60
C TRP A 36 17.42 21.79 4.03
N ALA A 37 17.49 22.21 2.76
CA ALA A 37 16.35 22.60 1.95
C ALA A 37 16.57 22.04 0.54
N GLN A 38 15.51 21.51 -0.05
CA GLN A 38 15.48 21.03 -1.42
C GLN A 38 14.32 21.67 -2.16
N ILE A 39 14.59 22.06 -3.39
CA ILE A 39 13.58 22.49 -4.34
C ILE A 39 13.45 21.38 -5.39
N TYR A 40 12.25 20.86 -5.58
CA TYR A 40 11.97 19.94 -6.68
C TYR A 40 11.40 20.71 -7.85
N GLU A 41 12.16 20.73 -8.94
CA GLU A 41 11.74 21.25 -10.23
C GLU A 41 11.52 20.07 -11.17
N SER A 42 10.27 19.81 -11.53
CA SER A 42 9.91 18.78 -12.53
C SER A 42 10.36 19.15 -13.95
N GLY A 43 10.76 20.42 -14.17
CA GLY A 43 10.96 21.01 -15.49
C GLY A 43 9.67 21.56 -16.11
N LEU A 44 8.55 21.49 -15.38
CA LEU A 44 7.25 22.04 -15.76
C LEU A 44 6.90 23.28 -14.91
N VAL A 45 5.85 23.97 -15.33
CA VAL A 45 5.64 25.37 -14.98
C VAL A 45 5.11 25.55 -13.54
N TYR A 46 4.29 24.63 -13.01
CA TYR A 46 3.76 24.73 -11.64
C TYR A 46 3.82 23.39 -10.91
N ASN A 47 4.24 23.43 -9.66
CA ASN A 47 4.31 22.28 -8.77
C ASN A 47 3.76 22.71 -7.40
N THR A 48 2.61 22.18 -6.99
CA THR A 48 2.05 22.37 -5.63
C THR A 48 2.28 21.14 -4.74
N SER A 49 3.02 21.30 -3.63
CA SER A 49 3.17 20.21 -2.66
C SER A 49 1.87 20.04 -1.89
N ARG A 50 1.44 18.80 -1.68
CA ARG A 50 0.16 18.52 -1.01
C ARG A 50 0.36 17.99 0.40
N ASP A 51 1.03 16.85 0.54
CA ASP A 51 1.37 16.30 1.85
C ASP A 51 2.72 15.56 1.83
N MET A 52 3.21 15.19 3.01
CA MET A 52 4.42 14.41 3.19
C MET A 52 4.28 13.35 4.28
N VAL A 53 5.07 12.28 4.13
CA VAL A 53 5.28 11.26 5.17
C VAL A 53 6.76 11.00 5.37
N VAL A 54 7.12 10.51 6.56
CA VAL A 54 8.51 10.20 6.92
C VAL A 54 8.58 8.76 7.41
N ASP A 55 9.45 7.94 6.81
CA ASP A 55 9.64 6.56 7.25
C ASP A 55 10.48 6.46 8.53
N SER A 56 10.58 5.23 9.06
CA SER A 56 11.37 4.95 10.26
C SER A 56 12.88 5.14 10.09
N GLN A 57 13.38 5.17 8.84
CA GLN A 57 14.78 5.51 8.53
C GLN A 57 15.01 7.03 8.38
N GLY A 58 13.95 7.84 8.41
CA GLY A 58 14.01 9.28 8.26
C GLY A 58 14.05 9.76 6.81
N ASN A 59 13.72 8.89 5.84
CA ASN A 59 13.49 9.32 4.46
C ASN A 59 12.12 10.01 4.38
N VAL A 60 12.05 11.03 3.55
CA VAL A 60 10.85 11.85 3.35
C VAL A 60 10.24 11.52 2.01
N TYR A 61 8.92 11.40 1.98
CA TYR A 61 8.13 11.22 0.78
C TYR A 61 7.18 12.40 0.68
N VAL A 62 7.15 13.03 -0.48
CA VAL A 62 6.32 14.19 -0.74
C VAL A 62 5.43 13.87 -1.92
N SER A 63 4.13 14.09 -1.77
CA SER A 63 3.19 14.10 -2.87
C SER A 63 2.82 15.53 -3.25
N GLY A 64 2.44 15.71 -4.51
CA GLY A 64 1.99 17.00 -5.01
C GLY A 64 1.38 16.86 -6.39
N THR A 65 0.97 17.98 -6.96
CA THR A 65 0.48 18.05 -8.34
C THR A 65 1.42 18.92 -9.16
N ILE A 66 1.88 18.39 -10.29
CA ILE A 66 2.64 19.13 -11.30
C ILE A 66 1.70 19.53 -12.43
N TYR A 67 1.95 20.66 -13.08
CA TYR A 67 1.13 21.17 -14.18
C TYR A 67 2.00 21.54 -15.38
N ASP A 68 1.60 21.06 -16.55
CA ASP A 68 2.30 21.31 -17.81
C ASP A 68 2.14 22.75 -18.31
N ASP A 69 0.98 23.38 -18.05
CA ASP A 69 0.71 24.77 -18.42
C ASP A 69 -0.27 25.40 -17.41
N PRO A 70 0.07 26.55 -16.76
CA PRO A 70 -0.83 27.27 -15.84
C PRO A 70 -2.18 27.65 -16.44
N ASN A 71 -2.21 27.85 -17.75
CA ASN A 71 -3.37 28.35 -18.46
C ASN A 71 -4.16 27.21 -19.12
N SER A 72 -3.70 25.97 -19.00
CA SER A 72 -4.41 24.79 -19.45
C SER A 72 -5.26 24.26 -18.31
N GLU A 73 -6.57 24.13 -18.54
CA GLU A 73 -7.51 23.48 -17.61
C GLU A 73 -7.46 21.93 -17.72
N GLU A 74 -6.47 21.37 -18.43
CA GLU A 74 -6.49 19.96 -18.83
C GLU A 74 -5.27 19.12 -18.47
N ASN A 75 -4.21 19.68 -17.86
CA ASN A 75 -2.96 18.94 -17.73
C ASN A 75 -2.21 19.18 -16.40
N GLY A 76 -2.66 18.48 -15.36
CA GLY A 76 -1.88 18.29 -14.14
C GLY A 76 -1.76 16.81 -13.83
N ASP A 77 -0.62 16.40 -13.28
CA ASP A 77 -0.32 15.02 -12.94
C ASP A 77 0.06 14.90 -11.46
N ILE A 78 -0.26 13.75 -10.87
CA ILE A 78 0.19 13.45 -9.50
C ILE A 78 1.69 13.18 -9.54
N SER A 79 2.45 13.82 -8.65
CA SER A 79 3.88 13.55 -8.54
C SER A 79 4.26 13.08 -7.15
N LEU A 80 5.35 12.32 -7.11
CA LEU A 80 5.94 11.80 -5.88
C LEU A 80 7.45 12.03 -5.91
N VAL A 81 8.00 12.44 -4.77
CA VAL A 81 9.44 12.63 -4.61
C VAL A 81 9.88 12.03 -3.29
N LYS A 82 11.02 11.33 -3.30
CA LYS A 82 11.65 10.75 -2.12
C LYS A 82 13.01 11.41 -1.87
N TYR A 83 13.26 11.80 -0.62
CA TYR A 83 14.55 12.28 -0.14
C TYR A 83 15.11 11.39 0.97
N ASP A 84 16.43 11.23 1.00
CA ASP A 84 17.11 10.65 2.16
C ASP A 84 17.17 11.65 3.34
N THR A 85 17.68 11.20 4.49
CA THR A 85 17.78 12.03 5.71
C THR A 85 18.66 13.28 5.56
N ASN A 86 19.56 13.29 4.57
CA ASN A 86 20.44 14.42 4.25
C ASN A 86 19.87 15.34 3.16
N GLY A 87 18.66 15.04 2.66
CA GLY A 87 18.01 15.79 1.60
C GLY A 87 18.49 15.40 0.19
N ASN A 88 19.15 14.27 -0.02
CA ASN A 88 19.45 13.82 -1.38
C ASN A 88 18.19 13.19 -2.00
N GLN A 89 17.81 13.62 -3.20
CA GLN A 89 16.71 12.97 -3.93
C GLN A 89 17.12 11.54 -4.29
N LEU A 90 16.30 10.57 -3.85
CA LEU A 90 16.51 9.15 -4.11
C LEU A 90 15.66 8.66 -5.29
N TRP A 91 14.49 9.25 -5.47
CA TRP A 91 13.50 8.81 -6.45
C TRP A 91 12.46 9.89 -6.70
N ASN A 92 11.86 9.87 -7.88
CA ASN A 92 10.68 10.65 -8.23
C ASN A 92 9.84 9.90 -9.27
N GLU A 93 8.54 10.19 -9.32
CA GLU A 93 7.59 9.62 -10.26
C GLU A 93 6.49 10.60 -10.60
N ILE A 94 5.98 10.48 -11.81
CA ILE A 94 4.83 11.23 -12.30
C ILE A 94 3.78 10.19 -12.69
N TYR A 95 2.64 10.26 -12.01
CA TYR A 95 1.46 9.49 -12.35
C TYR A 95 0.58 10.30 -13.28
N ASP A 96 0.56 9.88 -14.53
CA ASP A 96 -0.36 10.31 -15.59
C ASP A 96 -1.37 9.18 -15.81
N GLY A 97 -2.62 9.44 -15.43
CA GLY A 97 -3.72 8.49 -15.40
C GLY A 97 -4.00 7.89 -16.78
N PRO A 98 -4.77 6.80 -16.87
CA PRO A 98 -4.93 6.03 -18.12
C PRO A 98 -5.56 6.82 -19.29
N GLU A 99 -6.25 7.92 -19.00
CA GLU A 99 -6.86 8.80 -20.00
C GLU A 99 -5.95 9.96 -20.41
N ASN A 100 -4.77 10.07 -19.79
CA ASN A 100 -3.81 11.16 -19.89
C ASN A 100 -4.47 12.54 -19.77
N LYS A 101 -5.14 12.75 -18.64
CA LYS A 101 -5.91 13.95 -18.31
C LYS A 101 -5.61 14.31 -16.87
N TRP A 102 -6.08 15.48 -16.47
CA TRP A 102 -5.97 16.01 -15.10
C TRP A 102 -6.09 14.99 -13.96
N ASP A 103 -5.00 14.83 -13.22
CA ASP A 103 -4.87 14.10 -11.97
C ASP A 103 -4.33 15.05 -10.89
N THR A 104 -4.95 15.07 -9.70
CA THR A 104 -4.42 15.86 -8.57
C THR A 104 -4.20 15.04 -7.34
N SER A 105 -3.14 15.37 -6.60
CA SER A 105 -2.82 14.70 -5.35
C SER A 105 -3.70 15.25 -4.22
N GLY A 106 -4.24 14.33 -3.42
CA GLY A 106 -4.97 14.60 -2.18
C GLY A 106 -4.09 14.43 -0.95
N ASP A 107 -3.50 13.24 -0.78
CA ASP A 107 -2.74 12.83 0.40
C ASP A 107 -1.86 11.59 0.10
N ILE A 108 -0.88 11.28 0.97
CA ILE A 108 0.09 10.18 0.90
C ILE A 108 0.23 9.45 2.24
N ALA A 109 0.31 8.11 2.20
CA ALA A 109 0.53 7.28 3.38
C ALA A 109 1.54 6.15 3.14
N LEU A 110 2.18 5.70 4.21
CA LEU A 110 3.08 4.53 4.18
C LEU A 110 2.38 3.28 4.72
N GLY A 111 2.59 2.15 4.05
CA GLY A 111 2.21 0.82 4.52
C GLY A 111 3.24 0.23 5.49
N PRO A 112 2.84 -0.78 6.29
CA PRO A 112 3.74 -1.45 7.23
C PRO A 112 4.86 -2.26 6.55
N ASP A 113 4.69 -2.60 5.27
CA ASP A 113 5.65 -3.29 4.40
C ASP A 113 6.60 -2.33 3.65
N GLY A 114 6.49 -1.02 3.90
CA GLY A 114 7.22 0.02 3.20
C GLY A 114 6.62 0.40 1.85
N SER A 115 5.41 -0.06 1.52
CA SER A 115 4.65 0.45 0.38
C SER A 115 4.25 1.90 0.57
N VAL A 116 4.03 2.59 -0.55
CA VAL A 116 3.54 3.96 -0.57
C VAL A 116 2.18 3.99 -1.23
N TYR A 117 1.24 4.68 -0.59
CA TYR A 117 -0.12 4.87 -1.07
C TYR A 117 -0.36 6.35 -1.29
N VAL A 118 -0.99 6.69 -2.40
CA VAL A 118 -1.34 8.07 -2.74
C VAL A 118 -2.79 8.09 -3.13
N THR A 119 -3.52 9.10 -2.66
CA THR A 119 -4.88 9.37 -3.12
C THR A 119 -5.00 10.74 -3.76
N GLY A 120 -6.13 10.98 -4.40
CA GLY A 120 -6.41 12.18 -5.14
C GLY A 120 -7.64 12.01 -6.01
N ASN A 121 -7.66 12.70 -7.14
CA ASN A 121 -8.63 12.48 -8.20
C ASN A 121 -7.94 12.32 -9.55
N SER A 122 -8.66 11.67 -10.47
CA SER A 122 -8.23 11.45 -11.85
C SER A 122 -9.38 11.71 -12.81
N LYS A 123 -9.12 12.42 -13.89
CA LYS A 123 -10.15 12.83 -14.84
C LYS A 123 -10.34 11.79 -15.93
N LYS A 124 -11.57 11.28 -16.03
CA LYS A 124 -12.06 10.57 -17.21
C LYS A 124 -13.11 11.41 -17.93
N ASP A 125 -14.39 11.13 -17.66
CA ASP A 125 -15.52 11.95 -18.08
C ASP A 125 -15.80 13.02 -17.00
N ASN A 126 -15.76 12.59 -15.74
CA ASN A 126 -15.69 13.42 -14.54
C ASN A 126 -14.39 13.09 -13.77
N PHE A 127 -14.22 13.72 -12.60
CA PHE A 127 -13.15 13.37 -11.67
C PHE A 127 -13.62 12.18 -10.85
N ASP A 128 -12.87 11.09 -10.85
CA ASP A 128 -13.09 9.96 -9.94
C ASP A 128 -11.98 9.95 -8.88
N TYR A 129 -12.21 9.32 -7.72
CA TYR A 129 -11.10 9.05 -6.79
C TYR A 129 -10.06 8.23 -7.52
N VAL A 130 -8.79 8.50 -7.27
CA VAL A 130 -7.72 7.57 -7.59
C VAL A 130 -7.00 7.19 -6.30
N THR A 131 -6.68 5.91 -6.15
CA THR A 131 -5.77 5.41 -5.12
C THR A 131 -4.70 4.58 -5.78
N ILE A 132 -3.44 4.93 -5.55
CA ILE A 132 -2.28 4.33 -6.22
C ILE A 132 -1.42 3.67 -5.15
N LYS A 133 -0.93 2.46 -5.41
CA LYS A 133 0.05 1.77 -4.57
C LYS A 133 1.36 1.56 -5.32
N TYR A 134 2.46 1.90 -4.64
CA TYR A 134 3.82 1.54 -5.02
C TYR A 134 4.39 0.54 -4.02
N ASP A 135 5.14 -0.46 -4.50
CA ASP A 135 5.90 -1.37 -3.64
C ASP A 135 7.11 -0.68 -2.99
N SER A 136 7.78 -1.37 -2.05
CA SER A 136 8.98 -0.84 -1.38
C SER A 136 10.20 -0.67 -2.31
N SER A 137 10.13 -1.22 -3.52
CA SER A 137 11.08 -1.06 -4.61
C SER A 137 10.66 0.00 -5.64
N TRP A 138 9.63 0.78 -5.34
CA TRP A 138 9.12 1.91 -6.15
C TRP A 138 8.44 1.51 -7.46
N ASN A 139 7.99 0.26 -7.60
CA ASN A 139 7.17 -0.14 -8.74
C ASN A 139 5.70 0.11 -8.43
N LYS A 140 4.95 0.70 -9.38
CA LYS A 140 3.49 0.79 -9.28
C LYS A 140 2.89 -0.62 -9.30
N GLU A 141 2.24 -1.03 -8.20
CA GLU A 141 1.54 -2.31 -8.12
C GLU A 141 0.14 -2.22 -8.73
N TRP A 142 -0.59 -1.18 -8.37
CA TRP A 142 -1.95 -0.94 -8.85
C TRP A 142 -2.38 0.52 -8.69
N ASP A 143 -3.36 0.89 -9.48
CA ASP A 143 -4.22 2.05 -9.32
C ASP A 143 -5.68 1.59 -9.33
N VAL A 144 -6.50 2.18 -8.46
CA VAL A 144 -7.94 1.88 -8.38
C VAL A 144 -8.71 3.19 -8.38
N PHE A 145 -9.74 3.21 -9.22
CA PHE A 145 -10.65 4.34 -9.34
C PHE A 145 -11.96 4.06 -8.58
N TYR A 146 -12.48 5.05 -7.89
CA TYR A 146 -13.82 5.00 -7.31
C TYR A 146 -14.68 6.11 -7.89
N ASN A 147 -15.71 5.69 -8.63
CA ASN A 147 -16.78 6.52 -9.17
C ASN A 147 -18.01 6.33 -8.27
N GLY A 148 -18.46 7.43 -7.67
CA GLY A 148 -19.58 7.49 -6.76
C GLY A 148 -20.91 7.13 -7.42
N PRO A 149 -21.96 6.87 -6.63
CA PRO A 149 -23.25 6.44 -7.16
C PRO A 149 -23.83 7.45 -8.17
N GLY A 150 -23.65 8.76 -7.93
CA GLY A 150 -24.14 9.81 -8.81
C GLY A 150 -23.41 9.96 -10.14
N ASN A 151 -22.36 9.17 -10.40
CA ASN A 151 -21.54 9.25 -11.61
C ASN A 151 -20.99 10.67 -11.90
N GLY A 152 -20.71 11.42 -10.83
CA GLY A 152 -20.32 12.83 -10.86
C GLY A 152 -18.84 13.02 -10.56
N HIS A 153 -18.51 14.16 -9.94
CA HIS A 153 -17.15 14.41 -9.44
C HIS A 153 -16.97 13.77 -8.06
N ASP A 154 -15.87 13.07 -7.90
CA ASP A 154 -15.44 12.40 -6.69
C ASP A 154 -13.95 12.72 -6.47
N THR A 155 -13.57 13.10 -5.25
CA THR A 155 -12.17 13.41 -4.92
C THR A 155 -11.75 12.79 -3.59
N GLY A 156 -10.71 11.95 -3.63
CA GLY A 156 -10.01 11.48 -2.45
C GLY A 156 -9.17 12.62 -1.87
N SER A 157 -9.34 12.88 -0.57
CA SER A 157 -8.68 14.01 0.11
C SER A 157 -7.68 13.55 1.17
N GLU A 158 -7.93 12.43 1.83
CA GLU A 158 -7.13 11.91 2.96
C GLU A 158 -7.00 10.38 2.81
N ILE A 159 -5.85 9.83 3.17
CA ILE A 159 -5.55 8.40 3.13
C ILE A 159 -4.81 7.96 4.40
N VAL A 160 -5.27 6.87 5.01
CA VAL A 160 -4.55 6.22 6.11
C VAL A 160 -4.44 4.72 5.88
N VAL A 161 -3.33 4.14 6.34
CA VAL A 161 -3.09 2.71 6.29
C VAL A 161 -2.97 2.19 7.71
N ASP A 162 -3.74 1.17 8.06
CA ASP A 162 -3.66 0.56 9.37
C ASP A 162 -2.47 -0.44 9.45
N PRO A 163 -2.10 -0.91 10.67
CA PRO A 163 -1.02 -1.89 10.80
C PRO A 163 -1.27 -3.23 10.09
N SER A 164 -2.50 -3.49 9.65
CA SER A 164 -2.87 -4.66 8.86
C SER A 164 -2.66 -4.45 7.35
N GLY A 165 -2.29 -3.24 6.91
CA GLY A 165 -2.20 -2.90 5.49
C GLY A 165 -3.56 -2.66 4.85
N SER A 166 -4.63 -2.51 5.63
CA SER A 166 -5.90 -1.99 5.12
C SER A 166 -5.78 -0.48 4.90
N VAL A 167 -6.20 -0.04 3.73
CA VAL A 167 -6.18 1.35 3.29
C VAL A 167 -7.56 1.95 3.44
N TYR A 168 -7.65 3.15 4.00
CA TYR A 168 -8.87 3.92 4.13
C TYR A 168 -8.68 5.25 3.44
N VAL A 169 -9.54 5.56 2.49
CA VAL A 169 -9.51 6.83 1.74
C VAL A 169 -10.80 7.56 1.99
N SER A 170 -10.73 8.84 2.33
CA SER A 170 -11.90 9.69 2.53
C SER A 170 -11.81 10.98 1.73
N GLY A 171 -12.97 11.54 1.40
CA GLY A 171 -13.10 12.80 0.71
C GLY A 171 -14.58 13.10 0.45
N TRP A 172 -14.90 13.68 -0.70
CA TRP A 172 -16.28 13.97 -1.10
C TRP A 172 -16.63 13.30 -2.43
N SER A 173 -17.89 12.94 -2.62
CA SER A 173 -18.41 12.20 -3.78
C SER A 173 -19.83 12.67 -4.11
N ILE A 174 -20.19 12.75 -5.40
CA ILE A 174 -21.55 13.12 -5.79
C ILE A 174 -22.49 11.90 -5.64
N GLY A 175 -23.48 12.04 -4.78
CA GLY A 175 -24.54 11.06 -4.59
C GLY A 175 -25.69 11.20 -5.60
N ASP A 176 -26.41 10.09 -5.86
CA ASP A 176 -27.50 10.00 -6.86
C ASP A 176 -28.59 11.07 -6.71
N THR A 177 -28.86 11.51 -5.48
CA THR A 177 -29.94 12.46 -5.17
C THR A 177 -29.56 13.51 -4.13
N THR A 178 -28.32 13.50 -3.67
CA THR A 178 -27.87 14.19 -2.46
C THR A 178 -26.84 15.29 -2.73
N GLY A 179 -26.24 15.35 -3.92
CA GLY A 179 -25.16 16.28 -4.23
C GLY A 179 -23.84 15.81 -3.62
N ASP A 180 -22.99 16.72 -3.16
CA ASP A 180 -21.69 16.37 -2.56
C ASP A 180 -21.90 15.74 -1.17
N ASP A 181 -21.53 14.47 -1.03
CA ASP A 181 -21.54 13.72 0.22
C ASP A 181 -20.12 13.40 0.69
N TYR A 182 -19.92 13.23 1.99
CA TYR A 182 -18.70 12.62 2.49
C TYR A 182 -18.67 11.14 2.10
N CYS A 183 -17.57 10.70 1.52
CA CYS A 183 -17.36 9.30 1.18
C CYS A 183 -16.09 8.78 1.85
N THR A 184 -16.14 7.53 2.32
CA THR A 184 -14.99 6.79 2.80
C THR A 184 -15.02 5.40 2.19
N ILE A 185 -13.94 5.04 1.50
CA ILE A 185 -13.74 3.71 0.91
C ILE A 185 -12.61 3.00 1.64
N LYS A 186 -12.75 1.68 1.77
CA LYS A 186 -11.73 0.82 2.38
C LYS A 186 -11.23 -0.17 1.33
N TYR A 187 -9.93 -0.16 1.09
CA TYR A 187 -9.24 -1.24 0.39
C TYR A 187 -8.62 -2.14 1.44
N SER A 188 -9.26 -3.27 1.72
CA SER A 188 -8.66 -4.25 2.62
C SER A 188 -7.58 -5.00 1.84
N HIS A 189 -6.37 -5.10 2.39
CA HIS A 189 -5.71 -6.40 2.33
C HIS A 189 -6.71 -7.34 3.00
N PRO A 190 -7.29 -8.35 2.30
CA PRO A 190 -8.18 -9.28 2.96
C PRO A 190 -7.42 -9.81 4.18
N LEU A 191 -8.03 -9.74 5.36
CA LEU A 191 -7.46 -10.28 6.60
C LEU A 191 -6.91 -11.69 6.37
N GLU A 192 -7.59 -12.43 5.50
CA GLU A 192 -7.28 -13.79 5.09
C GLU A 192 -5.96 -13.90 4.29
N ILE A 193 -5.57 -12.86 3.54
CA ILE A 193 -4.25 -12.80 2.89
C ILE A 193 -3.16 -12.65 3.93
N MET A 194 -3.36 -11.78 4.94
CA MET A 194 -2.39 -11.63 6.00
C MET A 194 -2.23 -12.90 6.83
N GLU A 195 -3.34 -13.55 7.17
CA GLU A 195 -3.31 -14.84 7.88
C GLU A 195 -2.56 -15.91 7.05
N ALA A 196 -2.76 -15.93 5.73
CA ALA A 196 -2.02 -16.83 4.84
C ALA A 196 -0.51 -16.52 4.79
N GLU A 197 -0.12 -15.24 4.77
CA GLU A 197 1.28 -14.82 4.82
C GLU A 197 1.94 -15.12 6.19
N ALA A 198 1.21 -14.93 7.30
CA ALA A 198 1.70 -15.31 8.63
C ALA A 198 1.95 -16.82 8.74
N ILE A 199 1.10 -17.65 8.13
CA ILE A 199 1.34 -19.10 8.03
C ILE A 199 2.59 -19.40 7.19
N LYS A 200 2.83 -18.64 6.10
CA LYS A 200 4.04 -18.79 5.27
C LYS A 200 5.30 -18.50 6.07
N GLU A 201 5.32 -17.39 6.80
CA GLU A 201 6.43 -16.99 7.66
C GLU A 201 6.72 -18.06 8.72
N ALA A 202 5.70 -18.51 9.47
CA ALA A 202 5.85 -19.54 10.49
C ALA A 202 6.46 -20.85 9.94
N ILE A 203 6.02 -21.32 8.76
CA ILE A 203 6.59 -22.52 8.12
C ILE A 203 8.00 -22.26 7.58
N SER A 204 8.29 -21.04 7.10
CA SER A 204 9.61 -20.65 6.60
C SER A 204 10.67 -20.71 7.71
N ASP A 205 10.31 -20.28 8.91
CA ASP A 205 11.21 -20.20 10.07
C ASP A 205 11.46 -21.56 10.75
N LEU A 206 10.67 -22.59 10.42
CA LEU A 206 10.87 -23.93 10.97
C LEU A 206 12.22 -24.54 10.55
N PRO A 207 12.94 -25.19 11.49
CA PRO A 207 14.17 -25.92 11.17
C PRO A 207 13.88 -27.16 10.30
N ASP A 208 14.88 -27.64 9.55
CA ASP A 208 14.71 -28.80 8.64
C ASP A 208 14.26 -30.07 9.38
N GLU A 209 14.64 -30.23 10.64
CA GLU A 209 14.26 -31.35 11.50
C GLU A 209 12.76 -31.38 11.80
N ALA A 210 12.07 -30.24 11.67
CA ALA A 210 10.63 -30.17 11.84
C ALA A 210 9.86 -30.89 10.71
N PHE A 211 10.53 -31.23 9.61
CA PHE A 211 9.90 -31.80 8.43
C PHE A 211 10.25 -33.27 8.20
N SER A 212 9.31 -33.99 7.57
CA SER A 212 9.62 -35.29 6.97
C SER A 212 10.53 -35.13 5.76
N LYS A 213 11.47 -36.06 5.58
CA LYS A 213 12.46 -35.96 4.50
C LYS A 213 11.83 -36.18 3.11
N PRO A 214 12.28 -35.45 2.07
CA PRO A 214 13.26 -34.36 2.12
C PRO A 214 12.62 -33.01 2.52
N ALA A 215 13.16 -32.38 3.57
CA ALA A 215 12.61 -31.18 4.21
C ALA A 215 12.43 -30.00 3.23
N ASP A 216 13.48 -29.69 2.45
CA ASP A 216 13.43 -28.62 1.45
C ASP A 216 12.25 -28.74 0.49
N ASN A 217 11.99 -29.96 -0.01
CA ASN A 217 10.88 -30.18 -0.93
C ASN A 217 9.53 -30.06 -0.23
N ARG A 218 9.44 -30.45 1.05
CA ARG A 218 8.20 -30.29 1.83
C ARG A 218 7.91 -28.83 2.07
N ARG A 219 8.87 -28.08 2.60
CA ARG A 219 8.77 -26.64 2.84
C ARG A 219 8.41 -25.89 1.56
N LYS A 220 9.15 -26.12 0.46
CA LYS A 220 8.91 -25.48 -0.84
C LYS A 220 7.51 -25.75 -1.40
N ASN A 221 7.01 -26.98 -1.26
CA ASN A 221 5.67 -27.31 -1.72
C ASN A 221 4.57 -26.67 -0.87
N LEU A 222 4.77 -26.55 0.45
CA LEU A 222 3.83 -25.83 1.33
C LEU A 222 3.79 -24.34 0.98
N MET A 223 4.96 -23.71 0.79
CA MET A 223 5.04 -22.30 0.35
C MET A 223 4.26 -22.08 -0.94
N LYS A 224 4.51 -22.92 -1.96
CA LYS A 224 3.77 -22.87 -3.22
C LYS A 224 2.26 -23.01 -3.03
N TRP A 225 1.83 -23.91 -2.13
CA TRP A 225 0.41 -24.10 -1.86
C TRP A 225 -0.23 -22.90 -1.17
N LEU A 226 0.51 -22.19 -0.32
CA LEU A 226 0.04 -20.96 0.32
C LEU A 226 0.02 -19.78 -0.66
N ASP A 227 0.97 -19.69 -1.59
CA ASP A 227 0.90 -18.71 -2.69
C ASP A 227 -0.36 -18.95 -3.54
N GLU A 228 -0.69 -20.21 -3.83
CA GLU A 228 -1.94 -20.57 -4.52
C GLU A 228 -3.19 -20.19 -3.70
N VAL A 229 -3.15 -20.29 -2.36
CA VAL A 229 -4.24 -19.83 -1.47
C VAL A 229 -4.44 -18.32 -1.62
N ILE A 230 -3.37 -17.55 -1.48
CA ILE A 230 -3.39 -16.08 -1.58
C ILE A 230 -3.95 -15.66 -2.93
N GLU A 231 -3.48 -16.26 -4.02
CA GLU A 231 -3.99 -16.01 -5.38
C GLU A 231 -5.50 -16.27 -5.48
N GLN A 232 -6.01 -17.34 -4.86
CA GLN A 232 -7.44 -17.64 -4.88
C GLN A 232 -8.25 -16.67 -4.01
N ILE A 233 -7.72 -16.22 -2.86
CA ILE A 233 -8.37 -15.20 -2.01
C ILE A 233 -8.50 -13.88 -2.77
N GLN A 234 -7.43 -13.43 -3.45
CA GLN A 234 -7.46 -12.23 -4.29
C GLN A 234 -8.52 -12.32 -5.40
N LYS A 235 -8.69 -13.52 -5.98
CA LYS A 235 -9.71 -13.80 -7.01
C LYS A 235 -11.12 -14.01 -6.45
N LYS A 236 -11.33 -13.85 -5.13
CA LYS A 236 -12.57 -14.16 -4.41
C LYS A 236 -13.06 -15.60 -4.62
N ASN A 237 -12.15 -16.53 -4.92
CA ASN A 237 -12.44 -17.95 -5.09
C ASN A 237 -12.20 -18.70 -3.76
N PHE A 238 -12.99 -18.37 -2.74
CA PHE A 238 -12.79 -18.84 -1.38
C PHE A 238 -12.92 -20.37 -1.26
N GLN A 239 -13.80 -21.00 -2.03
CA GLN A 239 -13.94 -22.46 -2.06
C GLN A 239 -12.63 -23.15 -2.46
N LYS A 240 -11.92 -22.62 -3.45
CA LYS A 240 -10.64 -23.20 -3.91
C LYS A 240 -9.50 -22.88 -2.95
N ALA A 241 -9.52 -21.72 -2.29
CA ALA A 241 -8.59 -21.38 -1.21
C ALA A 241 -8.73 -22.35 -0.02
N ILE A 242 -9.96 -22.55 0.48
CA ILE A 242 -10.27 -23.50 1.56
C ILE A 242 -9.82 -24.91 1.19
N GLN A 243 -10.14 -25.39 -0.01
CA GLN A 243 -9.73 -26.73 -0.44
C GLN A 243 -8.21 -26.92 -0.40
N ARG A 244 -7.44 -25.85 -0.67
CA ARG A 244 -5.98 -25.90 -0.59
C ARG A 244 -5.49 -25.88 0.86
N LEU A 245 -6.09 -25.09 1.74
CA LEU A 245 -5.79 -25.08 3.17
C LEU A 245 -6.10 -26.42 3.85
N GLU A 246 -7.21 -27.07 3.50
CA GLU A 246 -7.50 -28.43 3.96
C GLU A 246 -6.44 -29.45 3.54
N ASN A 247 -5.86 -29.28 2.34
CA ASN A 247 -4.75 -30.12 1.89
C ASN A 247 -3.47 -29.85 2.67
N ILE A 248 -3.25 -28.61 3.10
CA ILE A 248 -2.15 -28.22 3.99
C ILE A 248 -2.34 -28.86 5.37
N LEU A 249 -3.54 -28.79 5.96
CA LEU A 249 -3.86 -29.44 7.25
C LEU A 249 -3.53 -30.94 7.24
N LYS A 250 -3.91 -31.66 6.19
CA LYS A 250 -3.59 -33.11 6.01
C LYS A 250 -2.09 -33.44 5.95
N LYS A 251 -1.21 -32.42 5.96
CA LYS A 251 0.25 -32.54 6.01
C LYS A 251 0.84 -32.11 7.35
N MET A 252 0.02 -31.82 8.34
CA MET A 252 0.43 -31.41 9.67
C MET A 252 -0.62 -31.76 10.73
N ASP A 253 -1.45 -32.78 10.49
CA ASP A 253 -2.60 -33.13 11.36
C ASP A 253 -2.33 -34.35 12.27
N GLY A 254 -1.14 -34.94 12.23
CA GLY A 254 -0.82 -36.16 12.97
C GLY A 254 -1.02 -36.06 14.49
N TYR A 255 -0.74 -34.92 15.10
CA TYR A 255 -1.01 -34.67 16.53
C TYR A 255 -2.44 -34.19 16.80
N PHE A 256 -3.24 -33.96 15.76
CA PHE A 256 -4.64 -33.53 15.81
C PHE A 256 -5.61 -34.63 15.34
N GLY A 257 -5.20 -35.90 15.41
CA GLY A 257 -6.01 -37.07 15.07
C GLY A 257 -5.82 -37.61 13.65
N GLY A 258 -4.93 -36.99 12.87
CA GLY A 258 -4.45 -37.47 11.58
C GLY A 258 -3.41 -38.58 11.69
N ASN A 259 -2.74 -38.86 10.57
CA ASN A 259 -1.72 -39.90 10.49
C ASN A 259 -0.34 -39.28 10.29
N LEU A 260 0.48 -39.30 11.35
CA LEU A 260 1.86 -38.78 11.37
C LEU A 260 2.75 -39.24 10.20
N LYS A 261 2.49 -40.41 9.60
CA LYS A 261 3.26 -40.88 8.43
C LYS A 261 3.00 -40.09 7.15
N ASN A 262 1.87 -39.41 7.07
CA ASN A 262 1.47 -38.61 5.92
C ASN A 262 1.91 -37.14 6.05
N ASP A 263 2.37 -36.76 7.24
CA ASP A 263 2.74 -35.40 7.56
C ASP A 263 4.05 -34.98 6.90
N TRP A 264 4.05 -33.72 6.52
CA TRP A 264 5.22 -33.01 6.05
C TRP A 264 5.87 -32.23 7.17
N ILE A 265 5.09 -31.62 8.07
CA ILE A 265 5.59 -31.10 9.35
C ILE A 265 5.37 -32.19 10.40
N THR A 266 6.44 -32.78 10.91
CA THR A 266 6.39 -33.93 11.84
C THR A 266 6.73 -33.56 13.28
N ASP A 267 7.29 -32.38 13.51
CA ASP A 267 7.53 -31.88 14.87
C ASP A 267 6.22 -31.45 15.55
N GLN A 268 6.04 -31.86 16.80
CA GLN A 268 4.81 -31.60 17.54
C GLN A 268 4.61 -30.11 17.83
N ALA A 269 5.65 -29.41 18.26
CA ALA A 269 5.54 -27.99 18.61
C ALA A 269 5.21 -27.16 17.37
N ALA A 270 5.82 -27.48 16.23
CA ALA A 270 5.51 -26.88 14.94
C ALA A 270 4.05 -27.12 14.52
N GLN A 271 3.52 -28.35 14.70
CA GLN A 271 2.10 -28.61 14.43
C GLN A 271 1.19 -27.82 15.39
N GLU A 272 1.51 -27.77 16.69
CA GLU A 272 0.76 -27.05 17.71
C GLU A 272 0.70 -25.53 17.47
N GLU A 273 1.72 -24.97 16.82
CA GLU A 273 1.78 -23.58 16.39
C GLU A 273 0.96 -23.32 15.12
N ILE A 274 1.21 -24.10 14.06
CA ILE A 274 0.72 -23.77 12.70
C ILE A 274 -0.69 -24.29 12.42
N TYR A 275 -1.03 -25.48 12.93
CA TYR A 275 -2.35 -26.07 12.71
C TYR A 275 -3.52 -25.14 13.09
N PRO A 276 -3.54 -24.48 14.28
CA PRO A 276 -4.63 -23.57 14.62
C PRO A 276 -4.68 -22.33 13.73
N MET A 277 -3.54 -21.83 13.23
CA MET A 277 -3.51 -20.70 12.29
C MET A 277 -4.22 -21.06 10.98
N VAL A 278 -3.90 -22.23 10.40
CA VAL A 278 -4.52 -22.73 9.17
C VAL A 278 -6.02 -22.96 9.37
N LEU A 279 -6.42 -23.53 10.52
CA LEU A 279 -7.82 -23.76 10.84
C LEU A 279 -8.61 -22.45 11.02
N SER A 280 -8.00 -21.43 11.66
CA SER A 280 -8.60 -20.09 11.80
C SER A 280 -8.90 -19.47 10.43
N LEU A 281 -7.92 -19.52 9.52
CA LEU A 281 -8.07 -18.99 8.16
C LEU A 281 -9.17 -19.71 7.37
N ILE A 282 -9.30 -21.03 7.51
CA ILE A 282 -10.42 -21.78 6.90
C ILE A 282 -11.76 -21.25 7.41
N ASN A 283 -11.92 -21.12 8.73
CA ASN A 283 -13.17 -20.62 9.32
C ASN A 283 -13.49 -19.19 8.88
N SER A 284 -12.48 -18.32 8.75
CA SER A 284 -12.67 -16.96 8.23
C SER A 284 -13.19 -16.99 6.80
N LEU A 285 -12.54 -17.77 5.93
CA LEU A 285 -12.94 -17.91 4.52
C LEU A 285 -14.32 -18.54 4.34
N GLU A 286 -14.74 -19.46 5.21
CA GLU A 286 -16.09 -20.02 5.21
C GLU A 286 -17.15 -18.97 5.56
N SER A 287 -16.83 -18.02 6.44
CA SER A 287 -17.75 -16.93 6.80
C SER A 287 -17.96 -15.89 5.69
N LEU A 288 -17.07 -15.86 4.70
CA LEU A 288 -17.13 -14.96 3.54
C LEU A 288 -17.90 -15.55 2.35
N GLN A 289 -18.33 -16.81 2.41
CA GLN A 289 -19.18 -17.46 1.40
C GLN A 289 -20.65 -17.07 1.54
#